data_AF-A0A9P4X6J7-F1
#
_entry.id   AF-A0A9P4X6J7-F1
#
_cell.length_a   1.000
_cell.length_b   1.000
_cell.length_c   1.000
_cell.angle_alpha   90.00
_cell.angle_beta   90.00
_cell.angle_gamma   90.00
#
_symmetry.space_group_name_H-M   'P 1'
#
loop_
_entity.id
_entity.type
_entity.pdbx_description
1 polymer ?
#
loop_
_entity_poly.entity_id
_entity_poly.type
_entity_poly.pdbx_seq_one_letter_code
_entity_poly.pdbx_strand_id
1 'polypeptide(L)'
;MATLGLDDDELKSVEQTLARLAQLSSSIQSLKMDILKSNPLPHPSSLQASAQILQRNLQTVLDNLSENAELFSRIAVHPSTNYPGRTQEGVLTQLLRKKLEPDVEELVSQGRETARLATPEGIAELQSIWDELREWTHDRIAKYCERLLEFHGHGQVIASGP
;
A
#
# COMPACT_ATOMS: atom_id res chain seq x y z
N MET A 1 16.01 24.75 23.95
CA MET A 1 15.16 23.59 23.64
C MET A 1 13.75 23.95 24.06
N ALA A 2 12.91 24.49 23.16
CA ALA A 2 11.48 24.60 23.46
C ALA A 2 10.96 23.16 23.49
N THR A 3 10.77 22.64 24.68
CA THR A 3 10.51 21.22 24.92
C THR A 3 9.14 20.92 24.29
N LEU A 4 9.04 19.83 23.54
CA LEU A 4 7.81 19.35 22.92
C LEU A 4 6.76 18.91 23.96
N GLY A 5 6.90 19.31 25.23
CA GLY A 5 6.08 18.85 26.36
C GLY A 5 6.24 17.37 26.67
N LEU A 6 7.27 16.72 26.11
CA LEU A 6 7.50 15.28 26.22
C LEU A 6 8.14 14.93 27.56
N ASP A 7 7.68 13.83 28.15
CA ASP A 7 8.41 13.18 29.25
C ASP A 7 9.64 12.41 28.73
N ASP A 8 10.48 11.94 29.65
CA ASP A 8 11.74 11.25 29.30
C ASP A 8 11.49 9.92 28.57
N ASP A 9 10.38 9.23 28.84
CA ASP A 9 10.03 7.97 28.19
C ASP A 9 9.50 8.21 26.77
N GLU A 10 8.66 9.23 26.59
CA GLU A 10 8.17 9.68 25.28
C GLU A 10 9.33 10.17 24.39
N LEU A 11 10.27 10.94 24.95
CA LEU A 11 11.48 11.37 24.23
C LEU A 11 12.29 10.16 23.75
N LYS A 12 12.49 9.17 24.62
CA LYS A 12 13.19 7.94 24.29
C LYS A 12 12.48 7.16 23.18
N SER A 13 11.15 7.10 23.18
CA SER A 13 10.38 6.49 22.10
C SER A 13 10.62 7.20 20.76
N VAL A 14 10.62 8.54 20.73
CA VAL A 14 10.93 9.31 19.51
C VAL A 14 12.34 9.03 19.00
N GLU A 15 13.34 9.00 19.89
CA GLU A 15 14.72 8.68 19.52
C GLU A 15 14.87 7.27 18.97
N GLN A 16 14.15 6.30 19.53
CA GLN A 16 14.11 4.94 19.02
C GLN A 16 13.51 4.88 17.61
N THR A 17 12.39 5.57 17.36
CA THR A 17 11.79 5.64 16.02
C THR A 17 12.76 6.27 15.01
N LEU A 18 13.45 7.35 15.39
CA LEU A 18 14.48 7.98 14.57
C LEU A 18 15.63 7.03 14.24
N ALA A 19 16.11 6.26 15.21
CA ALA A 19 17.16 5.27 14.98
C ALA A 19 16.73 4.18 13.97
N ARG A 20 15.46 3.72 14.06
CA ARG A 20 14.90 2.74 13.12
C ARG A 20 14.74 3.31 11.71
N LEU A 21 14.27 4.55 11.59
CA LEU A 21 14.19 5.26 10.31
C LEU A 21 15.57 5.45 9.66
N ALA A 22 16.58 5.82 10.45
CA ALA A 22 17.95 5.93 9.97
C ALA A 22 18.49 4.58 9.45
N GLN A 23 18.19 3.48 10.14
CA GLN A 23 18.56 2.13 9.71
C GLN A 23 17.88 1.74 8.38
N LEU A 24 16.60 2.04 8.22
CA LEU A 24 15.87 1.82 6.97
C LEU A 24 16.46 2.65 5.83
N SER A 25 16.74 3.93 6.07
CA SER A 25 17.36 4.82 5.08
C SER A 25 18.72 4.30 4.63
N SER A 26 19.55 3.83 5.57
CA SER A 26 20.85 3.22 5.26
C SER A 26 20.68 1.97 4.39
N SER A 27 19.70 1.12 4.68
CA SER A 27 19.39 -0.08 3.90
C SER A 27 18.97 0.25 2.46
N ILE A 28 18.16 1.29 2.28
CA ILE A 28 17.74 1.78 0.94
C ILE A 28 18.95 2.32 0.17
N GLN A 29 19.80 3.10 0.84
CA GLN A 29 21.03 3.64 0.27
C GLN A 29 21.95 2.52 -0.22
N SER A 30 22.15 1.47 0.58
CA SER A 30 22.94 0.30 0.21
C SER A 30 22.36 -0.40 -1.02
N LEU A 31 21.06 -0.72 -1.03
CA LEU A 31 20.42 -1.34 -2.20
C LEU A 31 20.58 -0.48 -3.47
N LYS A 32 20.37 0.83 -3.34
CA LYS A 32 20.55 1.78 -4.46
C LYS A 32 21.99 1.75 -4.98
N MET A 33 22.98 1.76 -4.09
CA MET A 33 24.39 1.68 -4.48
C MET A 33 24.72 0.35 -5.17
N ASP A 34 24.19 -0.76 -4.67
CA ASP A 34 24.41 -2.09 -5.26
C ASP A 34 23.85 -2.16 -6.67
N ILE A 35 22.65 -1.60 -6.91
CA ILE A 35 22.04 -1.53 -8.25
C ILE A 35 22.84 -0.61 -9.18
N LEU A 36 23.27 0.56 -8.71
CA LEU A 36 23.97 1.54 -9.56
C LEU A 36 25.41 1.13 -9.90
N LYS A 37 26.09 0.40 -9.00
CA LYS A 37 27.50 0.01 -9.18
C LYS A 37 27.68 -1.29 -9.96
N SER A 38 26.66 -2.15 -10.01
CA SER A 38 26.75 -3.44 -10.67
C SER A 38 26.45 -3.31 -12.17
N ASN A 39 27.44 -3.65 -13.00
CA ASN A 39 27.25 -3.89 -14.42
C ASN A 39 27.98 -5.20 -14.79
N PRO A 40 27.28 -6.32 -15.03
CA PRO A 40 25.82 -6.48 -15.11
C PRO A 40 25.13 -6.37 -13.73
N LEU A 41 23.78 -6.27 -13.73
CA LEU A 41 22.95 -6.23 -12.52
C LEU A 41 23.35 -7.33 -11.51
N PRO A 42 23.14 -7.10 -10.20
CA PRO A 42 23.52 -8.07 -9.18
C PRO A 42 22.73 -9.36 -9.39
N HIS A 43 23.30 -10.48 -8.94
CA HIS A 43 22.59 -11.76 -9.00
C HIS A 43 21.24 -11.66 -8.27
N PRO A 44 20.15 -12.22 -8.82
CA PRO A 44 18.80 -12.07 -8.27
C PRO A 44 18.66 -12.51 -6.81
N SER A 45 19.44 -13.49 -6.36
CA SER A 45 19.45 -13.91 -4.95
C SER A 45 19.91 -12.79 -4.00
N SER A 46 20.90 -11.99 -4.42
CA SER A 46 21.39 -10.86 -3.62
C SER A 46 20.36 -9.74 -3.56
N LEU A 47 19.68 -9.45 -4.66
CA LEU A 47 18.58 -8.50 -4.70
C LEU A 47 17.42 -8.95 -3.79
N GLN A 48 17.06 -10.24 -3.85
CA GLN A 48 16.02 -10.80 -2.99
C GLN A 48 16.40 -10.68 -1.51
N ALA A 49 17.64 -10.98 -1.14
CA ALA A 49 18.12 -10.84 0.23
C ALA A 49 18.04 -9.38 0.71
N SER A 50 18.48 -8.42 -0.10
CA SER A 50 18.38 -6.99 0.22
C SER A 50 16.93 -6.52 0.33
N ALA A 51 16.03 -7.02 -0.53
CA ALA A 51 14.60 -6.73 -0.46
C ALA A 51 13.95 -7.29 0.82
N GLN A 52 14.32 -8.51 1.24
CA GLN A 52 13.85 -9.10 2.50
C GLN A 52 14.32 -8.31 3.73
N ILE A 53 15.57 -7.83 3.72
CA ILE A 53 16.10 -6.98 4.78
C ILE A 53 15.32 -5.67 4.84
N LEU A 54 15.06 -5.03 3.70
CA LEU A 54 14.26 -3.81 3.63
C LEU A 54 12.85 -4.03 4.16
N GLN A 55 12.18 -5.11 3.75
CA GLN A 55 10.84 -5.45 4.22
C GLN A 55 10.81 -5.63 5.74
N ARG A 56 11.80 -6.31 6.32
CA ARG A 56 11.89 -6.50 7.77
C ARG A 56 12.13 -5.18 8.51
N ASN A 57 13.02 -4.33 8.00
CA ASN A 57 13.27 -3.01 8.59
C ASN A 57 12.03 -2.11 8.49
N LEU A 58 11.32 -2.15 7.36
CA LEU A 58 10.06 -1.45 7.17
C LEU A 58 8.99 -1.92 8.17
N GLN A 59 8.82 -3.23 8.32
CA GLN A 59 7.88 -3.80 9.29
C GLN A 59 8.21 -3.33 10.71
N THR A 60 9.49 -3.36 11.09
CA THR A 60 9.94 -2.91 12.42
C THR A 60 9.61 -1.43 12.66
N VAL A 61 9.75 -0.58 11.63
CA VAL A 61 9.38 0.84 11.72
C VAL A 61 7.87 0.99 11.86
N LEU A 62 7.07 0.23 11.09
CA LEU A 62 5.62 0.28 11.15
C LEU A 62 5.08 -0.18 12.51
N ASP A 63 5.64 -1.25 13.07
CA ASP A 63 5.27 -1.76 14.39
C ASP A 63 5.55 -0.69 15.45
N ASN A 64 6.74 -0.08 15.42
CA ASN A 64 7.12 0.96 16.36
C ASN A 64 6.27 2.24 16.22
N LEU A 65 5.91 2.65 15.00
CA LEU A 65 5.00 3.76 14.76
C LEU A 65 3.58 3.46 15.27
N SER A 66 3.13 2.22 15.15
CA SER A 66 1.82 1.78 15.60
C SER A 66 1.74 1.72 17.13
N GLU A 67 2.77 1.18 17.78
CA GLU A 67 2.90 1.15 19.25
C GLU A 67 2.90 2.55 19.86
N ASN A 68 3.49 3.54 19.18
CA ASN A 68 3.61 4.91 19.64
C ASN A 68 2.63 5.87 18.92
N ALA A 69 1.56 5.34 18.32
CA ALA A 69 0.63 6.14 17.50
C ALA A 69 -0.05 7.26 18.30
N GLU A 70 -0.40 6.99 19.57
CA GLU A 70 -1.01 8.00 20.44
C GLU A 70 -0.04 9.17 20.68
N LEU A 71 1.22 8.87 21.01
CA LEU A 71 2.27 9.86 21.19
C LEU A 71 2.42 10.75 19.94
N PHE A 72 2.60 10.14 18.78
CA PHE A 72 2.78 10.88 17.52
C PHE A 72 1.56 11.69 17.10
N SER A 73 0.35 11.28 17.49
CA SER A 73 -0.87 12.03 17.21
C SER A 73 -0.99 13.32 18.06
N ARG A 74 -0.44 13.31 19.28
CA ARG A 74 -0.49 14.44 20.23
C ARG A 74 0.62 15.46 19.98
N ILE A 75 1.77 15.03 19.47
CA ILE A 75 2.92 15.90 19.22
C ILE A 75 2.59 16.96 18.17
N ALA A 76 2.67 18.23 18.56
CA ALA A 76 2.60 19.37 17.67
C ALA A 76 4.01 19.87 17.30
N VAL A 77 4.47 19.56 16.09
CA VAL A 77 5.77 20.00 15.60
C VAL A 77 5.70 21.43 15.09
N HIS A 78 6.46 22.33 15.71
CA HIS A 78 6.63 23.72 15.26
C HIS A 78 8.12 24.06 15.16
N PRO A 79 8.53 24.93 14.21
CA PRO A 79 9.91 25.40 14.13
C PRO A 79 10.31 26.09 15.44
N SER A 80 11.57 25.94 15.84
CA SER A 80 12.10 26.66 16.99
C SER A 80 12.19 28.16 16.70
N THR A 81 12.19 28.99 17.74
CA THR A 81 12.38 30.45 17.62
C THR A 81 13.74 30.84 17.03
N ASN A 82 14.72 29.93 17.01
CA ASN A 82 16.04 30.11 16.43
C ASN A 82 16.14 29.61 14.97
N TYR A 83 15.05 29.05 14.40
CA TYR A 83 15.06 28.57 13.03
C TYR A 83 15.06 29.77 12.05
N PRO A 84 15.92 29.77 11.00
CA PRO A 84 16.03 30.89 10.07
C PRO A 84 14.87 30.92 9.07
N GLY A 85 13.68 31.33 9.54
CA GLY A 85 12.43 31.29 8.78
C GLY A 85 12.43 32.15 7.51
N ARG A 86 13.25 33.20 7.43
CA ARG A 86 13.33 34.08 6.25
C ARG A 86 14.23 33.58 5.13
N THR A 87 15.22 32.74 5.43
CA THR A 87 16.18 32.23 4.42
C THR A 87 15.87 30.79 4.02
N GLN A 88 15.22 30.01 4.90
CA GLN A 88 14.93 28.59 4.67
C GLN A 88 13.43 28.25 4.75
N GLU A 89 12.56 29.20 4.45
CA GLU A 89 11.10 28.99 4.45
C GLU A 89 10.67 27.83 3.54
N GLY A 90 11.29 27.71 2.36
CA GLY A 90 10.97 26.64 1.40
C GLY A 90 11.27 25.25 1.95
N VAL A 91 12.40 25.09 2.65
CA VAL A 91 12.79 23.81 3.29
C VAL A 91 11.83 23.48 4.43
N LEU A 92 11.47 24.47 5.25
CA LEU A 92 10.52 24.29 6.33
C LEU A 92 9.15 23.82 5.83
N THR A 93 8.67 24.42 4.74
CA THR A 93 7.38 24.06 4.12
C THR A 93 7.41 22.63 3.59
N GLN A 94 8.55 22.19 3.05
CA GLN A 94 8.71 20.81 2.58
C GLN A 94 8.76 19.80 3.74
N LEU A 95 9.50 20.10 4.82
CA LEU A 95 9.65 19.20 5.96
C LEU A 95 8.37 19.06 6.79
N LEU A 96 7.58 20.13 6.93
CA LEU A 96 6.33 20.13 7.69
C LEU A 96 5.10 19.77 6.85
N ARG A 97 5.27 19.50 5.56
CA ARG A 97 4.17 19.09 4.68
C ARG A 97 3.63 17.73 5.15
N LYS A 98 2.36 17.70 5.55
CA LYS A 98 1.62 16.47 5.89
C LYS A 98 0.90 15.82 4.71
N LYS A 99 0.73 16.56 3.61
CA LYS A 99 0.06 16.05 2.41
C LYS A 99 1.00 15.11 1.66
N LEU A 100 0.55 13.87 1.45
CA LEU A 100 1.25 12.88 0.64
C LEU A 100 1.52 13.39 -0.77
N GLU A 101 2.49 12.78 -1.45
CA GLU A 101 2.67 12.99 -2.87
C GLU A 101 1.49 12.37 -3.65
N PRO A 102 1.11 12.93 -4.82
CA PRO A 102 -0.05 12.45 -5.57
C PRO A 102 -0.02 10.93 -5.83
N ASP A 103 1.13 10.42 -6.25
CA ASP A 103 1.32 9.00 -6.55
C ASP A 103 1.15 8.12 -5.30
N VAL A 104 1.57 8.62 -4.12
CA VAL A 104 1.44 7.92 -2.84
C VAL A 104 0.01 8.01 -2.32
N GLU A 105 -0.69 9.12 -2.56
CA GLU A 105 -2.08 9.33 -2.16
C GLU A 105 -3.01 8.31 -2.83
N GLU A 106 -2.80 8.04 -4.13
CA GLU A 106 -3.52 7.00 -4.86
C GLU A 106 -3.25 5.60 -4.29
N LEU A 107 -1.98 5.24 -4.08
CA LEU A 107 -1.60 3.94 -3.52
C LEU A 107 -2.16 3.73 -2.11
N VAL A 108 -2.15 4.76 -1.27
CA VAL A 108 -2.76 4.71 0.07
C VAL A 108 -4.27 4.53 -0.02
N SER A 109 -4.94 5.23 -0.94
CA SER A 109 -6.38 5.06 -1.16
C SER A 109 -6.72 3.62 -1.57
N GLN A 110 -5.98 3.06 -2.53
CA GLN A 110 -6.14 1.66 -2.96
C GLN A 110 -5.86 0.69 -1.81
N GLY A 111 -4.82 0.94 -1.02
CA GLY A 111 -4.49 0.11 0.14
C GLY A 111 -5.58 0.12 1.21
N ARG A 112 -6.18 1.29 1.49
CA ARG A 112 -7.31 1.41 2.43
C ARG A 112 -8.55 0.67 1.94
N GLU A 113 -8.84 0.78 0.64
CA GLU A 113 -9.96 0.06 0.05
C GLU A 113 -9.74 -1.45 0.10
N THR A 114 -8.53 -1.91 -0.22
CA THR A 114 -8.16 -3.33 -0.12
C THR A 114 -8.28 -3.83 1.32
N ALA A 115 -7.84 -3.05 2.30
CA ALA A 115 -7.96 -3.39 3.72
C ALA A 115 -9.42 -3.45 4.17
N ARG A 116 -10.29 -2.55 3.68
CA ARG A 116 -11.74 -2.57 3.93
C ARG A 116 -12.37 -3.86 3.41
N LEU A 117 -12.02 -4.25 2.18
CA LEU A 117 -12.54 -5.46 1.53
C LEU A 117 -12.00 -6.76 2.14
N ALA A 118 -10.84 -6.74 2.79
CA ALA A 118 -10.24 -7.91 3.45
C ALA A 118 -10.86 -8.25 4.81
N THR A 119 -11.85 -7.48 5.28
CA THR A 119 -12.64 -7.78 6.49
C THR A 119 -13.66 -8.90 6.23
N PRO A 120 -14.15 -9.62 7.25
CA PRO A 120 -15.23 -10.60 7.07
C PRO A 120 -16.48 -10.01 6.39
N GLU A 121 -16.83 -8.77 6.74
CA GLU A 121 -17.93 -8.02 6.15
C GLU A 121 -17.65 -7.66 4.68
N GLY A 122 -16.43 -7.21 4.38
CA GLY A 122 -16.00 -6.92 3.01
C GLY A 122 -15.94 -8.16 2.13
N ILE A 123 -15.53 -9.30 2.69
CA ILE A 123 -15.56 -10.59 1.99
C ILE A 123 -17.00 -11.02 1.70
N ALA A 124 -17.92 -10.81 2.63
CA ALA A 124 -19.34 -11.09 2.41
C ALA A 124 -19.95 -10.19 1.31
N GLU A 125 -19.59 -8.91 1.28
CA GLU A 125 -19.99 -7.99 0.22
C GLU A 125 -19.45 -8.45 -1.14
N LEU A 126 -18.17 -8.84 -1.22
CA LEU A 126 -17.57 -9.39 -2.44
C LEU A 126 -18.25 -10.69 -2.87
N GLN A 127 -18.61 -11.57 -1.93
CA GLN A 127 -19.34 -12.80 -2.23
C GLN A 127 -20.73 -12.50 -2.81
N SER A 128 -21.44 -11.52 -2.26
CA SER A 128 -22.73 -11.07 -2.80
C SER A 128 -22.61 -10.60 -4.26
N ILE A 129 -21.56 -9.82 -4.57
CA ILE A 129 -21.30 -9.36 -5.95
C ILE A 129 -21.00 -10.55 -6.87
N TRP A 130 -20.23 -11.53 -6.40
CA TRP A 130 -19.93 -12.74 -7.15
C TRP A 130 -21.17 -13.61 -7.42
N ASP A 131 -22.09 -13.70 -6.47
CA ASP A 131 -23.33 -14.46 -6.63
C ASP A 131 -24.28 -13.78 -7.63
N GLU A 132 -24.41 -12.45 -7.57
CA GLU A 132 -25.17 -11.67 -8.56
C GLU A 132 -24.59 -11.85 -9.98
N LEU A 133 -23.27 -11.76 -10.11
CA LEU A 133 -22.59 -11.98 -11.40
C LEU A 133 -22.79 -13.42 -11.91
N ARG A 134 -22.76 -14.41 -11.01
CA ARG A 134 -23.01 -15.81 -11.36
C ARG A 134 -24.45 -16.00 -11.85
N GLU A 135 -25.43 -15.39 -11.20
CA GLU A 135 -26.83 -15.45 -11.62
C GLU A 135 -27.02 -14.83 -13.01
N TRP A 136 -26.45 -13.64 -13.23
CA TRP A 136 -26.48 -12.95 -14.52
C TRP A 136 -25.81 -13.76 -15.64
N THR A 137 -24.65 -14.36 -15.38
CA THR A 137 -23.94 -15.19 -16.38
C THR A 137 -24.71 -16.47 -16.69
N HIS A 138 -25.33 -17.10 -15.69
CA HIS A 138 -26.09 -18.34 -15.87
C HIS A 138 -27.30 -18.14 -16.78
N ASP A 139 -28.11 -17.09 -16.56
CA ASP A 139 -29.26 -16.74 -17.41
C ASP A 139 -28.82 -16.54 -18.87
N ARG A 140 -27.68 -15.88 -19.09
CA ARG A 140 -27.18 -15.57 -20.42
C ARG A 140 -26.61 -16.78 -21.15
N ILE A 141 -25.91 -17.66 -20.44
CA ILE A 141 -25.43 -18.94 -20.97
C ILE A 141 -26.62 -19.85 -21.29
N ALA A 142 -27.62 -19.93 -20.42
CA ALA A 142 -28.83 -20.73 -20.64
C ALA A 142 -29.55 -20.29 -21.92
N LYS A 143 -29.78 -18.98 -22.10
CA LYS A 143 -30.37 -18.42 -23.33
C LYS A 143 -29.55 -18.72 -24.59
N TYR A 144 -28.22 -18.76 -24.47
CA TYR A 144 -27.34 -19.07 -25.59
C TYR A 144 -27.39 -20.56 -25.96
N CYS A 145 -27.43 -21.44 -24.95
CA CYS A 145 -27.59 -22.88 -25.13
C CYS A 145 -28.96 -23.24 -25.74
N GLU A 146 -30.05 -22.63 -25.28
CA GLU A 146 -31.39 -22.81 -25.86
C GLU A 146 -31.42 -22.40 -27.34
N ARG A 147 -30.86 -21.23 -27.67
CA ARG A 147 -30.79 -20.74 -29.05
C ARG A 147 -29.95 -21.65 -29.97
N LEU A 148 -28.88 -22.25 -29.44
CA LEU A 148 -28.07 -23.23 -30.18
C LEU A 148 -28.81 -24.56 -30.40
N LEU A 149 -29.58 -25.01 -29.41
CA LEU A 149 -30.41 -26.21 -29.52
C LEU A 149 -31.56 -26.01 -30.52
N GLU A 150 -32.19 -24.84 -30.56
CA GLU A 150 -33.18 -24.47 -31.59
C GLU A 150 -32.56 -24.48 -32.99
N PHE A 151 -31.35 -23.91 -33.15
CA PHE A 151 -30.63 -23.93 -34.44
C PHE A 151 -30.29 -25.35 -34.92
N HIS A 152 -29.91 -26.26 -34.01
CA HIS A 152 -29.64 -27.65 -34.34
C HIS A 152 -30.92 -28.48 -34.57
N GLY A 153 -31.99 -28.20 -33.84
CA GLY A 153 -33.31 -28.83 -34.03
C GLY A 153 -33.93 -28.49 -35.38
N HIS A 154 -33.80 -27.24 -35.84
CA HIS A 154 -34.25 -26.85 -37.19
C HIS A 154 -33.38 -27.42 -38.31
N GLY A 155 -32.10 -27.75 -38.07
CA GLY A 155 -31.23 -28.44 -39.03
C GLY A 155 -31.59 -29.91 -39.27
N GLN A 156 -32.27 -30.55 -38.31
CA GLN A 156 -32.62 -31.98 -38.40
C GLN A 156 -33.99 -32.22 -39.06
N VAL A 157 -34.90 -31.22 -39.05
CA VAL A 157 -36.23 -31.32 -39.68
C VAL A 157 -36.17 -31.19 -41.21
N ILE A 158 -35.11 -30.63 -41.78
CA ILE A 158 -34.94 -30.49 -43.25
C ILE A 158 -34.38 -31.78 -43.89
N ALA A 159 -33.89 -32.74 -43.09
CA ALA A 159 -33.32 -34.00 -43.57
C ALA A 159 -34.30 -35.20 -43.52
N SER A 160 -35.57 -34.98 -43.18
CA SER A 160 -36.58 -36.05 -43.08
C SER A 160 -37.94 -35.56 -43.59
N GLY A 161 -38.02 -35.31 -44.91
CA GLY A 161 -39.26 -35.21 -45.67
C GLY A 161 -39.08 -35.99 -46.98
N PRO A 162 -40.12 -36.71 -47.45
CA PRO A 162 -40.05 -37.82 -48.39
C PRO A 162 -39.50 -37.48 -49.79
#